data_AF-A0AAD7R4U7-F1
#
_entry.id   AF-A0AAD7R4U7-F1
#
_cell.length_a   1.000
_cell.length_b   1.000
_cell.length_c   1.000
_cell.angle_alpha   90.00
_cell.angle_beta   90.00
_cell.angle_gamma   90.00
#
_symmetry.space_group_name_H-M   'P 1'
#
loop_
_entity.id
_entity.type
_entity.pdbx_description
1 polymer ?
#
loop_
_entity_poly.entity_id
_entity_poly.type
_entity_poly.pdbx_seq_one_letter_code
_entity_poly.pdbx_strand_id
1 'polypeptide(L)'
;MLERLLEQRWPVTAVLSDPSYTGKNERSLDLTTAQWNMAEDISNVLKPMVTLTELLSEEENASLSVTITMLANFKRRHLAIAEDDSPTSKSLKAKLVEEIDHRWQINDRLFESSLYIQAAVVDPRFKLLPFLDDGKRDEAYICISQLSDHLNAAQRPEQGQAAGERNTTSSDEEGEPVPKKGKTDKQRDIEMLLCGEDEEKEDQGADSKDEMNDYLQDHSKVDSGLLAWWGKNEDST
;
A
#
# COMPACT_ATOMS: atom_id res chain seq x y z
N MET A 1 15.50 -25.05 -13.06
CA MET A 1 15.79 -25.90 -14.24
C MET A 1 17.06 -25.45 -14.96
N LEU A 2 17.16 -24.19 -15.40
CA LEU A 2 18.35 -23.65 -16.07
C LEU A 2 19.61 -23.74 -15.20
N GLU A 3 19.55 -23.39 -13.91
CA GLU A 3 20.70 -23.55 -13.00
C GLU A 3 21.23 -24.99 -13.00
N ARG A 4 20.35 -25.98 -12.90
CA ARG A 4 20.73 -27.41 -12.95
C ARG A 4 21.33 -27.81 -14.30
N LEU A 5 20.82 -27.26 -15.40
CA LEU A 5 21.39 -27.47 -16.74
C LEU A 5 22.81 -26.89 -16.82
N LEU A 6 23.04 -25.69 -16.26
CA LEU A 6 24.34 -25.04 -16.20
C LEU A 6 25.33 -25.82 -15.33
N GLU A 7 24.90 -26.33 -14.18
CA GLU A 7 25.70 -27.22 -13.32
C GLU A 7 26.15 -28.49 -14.05
N GLN A 8 25.26 -29.05 -14.87
CA GLN A 8 25.49 -30.28 -15.62
C GLN A 8 26.09 -30.05 -17.02
N ARG A 9 26.60 -28.84 -17.31
CA ARG A 9 27.16 -28.48 -18.63
C ARG A 9 28.20 -29.48 -19.13
N TRP A 10 29.21 -29.80 -18.32
CA TRP A 10 30.27 -30.74 -18.73
C TRP A 10 29.78 -32.18 -18.92
N PRO A 11 29.02 -32.78 -17.97
CA PRO A 11 28.42 -34.09 -18.19
C PRO A 11 27.56 -34.17 -19.44
N VAL A 12 26.70 -33.17 -19.69
CA VAL A 12 25.81 -33.13 -20.86
C VAL A 12 26.61 -33.07 -22.16
N THR A 13 27.58 -32.15 -22.27
CA THR A 13 28.43 -32.05 -23.46
C THR A 13 29.28 -33.31 -23.67
N ALA A 14 29.78 -33.94 -22.60
CA ALA A 14 30.56 -35.18 -22.69
C ALA A 14 29.74 -36.34 -23.26
N VAL A 15 28.50 -36.54 -22.77
CA VAL A 15 27.60 -37.58 -23.27
C VAL A 15 27.22 -37.33 -24.72
N LEU A 16 26.86 -36.09 -25.07
CA LEU A 16 26.47 -35.72 -26.44
C LEU A 16 27.62 -35.79 -27.46
N SER A 17 28.86 -35.69 -26.97
CA SER A 17 30.06 -35.82 -27.80
C SER A 17 30.49 -37.28 -28.01
N ASP A 18 30.06 -38.22 -27.17
CA ASP A 18 30.46 -39.62 -27.24
C ASP A 18 29.68 -40.36 -28.34
N PRO A 19 30.35 -40.87 -29.40
CA PRO A 19 29.71 -41.63 -30.47
C PRO A 19 29.06 -42.95 -30.03
N SER A 20 29.42 -43.44 -28.84
CA SER A 20 28.87 -44.67 -28.25
C SER A 20 27.46 -44.47 -27.71
N TYR A 21 27.13 -43.24 -27.31
CA TYR A 21 25.85 -42.89 -26.69
C TYR A 21 24.99 -41.97 -27.57
N THR A 22 25.59 -41.13 -28.43
CA THR A 22 24.86 -40.17 -29.27
C THR A 22 25.09 -40.45 -30.75
N GLY A 23 23.99 -40.72 -31.46
CA GLY A 23 24.02 -40.99 -32.90
C GLY A 23 24.44 -39.75 -33.70
N LYS A 24 24.99 -39.94 -34.91
CA LYS A 24 25.44 -38.81 -35.76
C LYS A 24 24.35 -37.78 -36.06
N ASN A 25 23.08 -38.17 -36.02
CA ASN A 25 21.92 -37.31 -36.28
C ASN A 25 21.45 -36.53 -35.04
N GLU A 26 22.00 -36.83 -33.86
CA GLU A 26 21.59 -36.25 -32.56
C GLU A 26 22.56 -35.16 -32.07
N ARG A 27 23.61 -34.87 -32.85
CA ARG A 27 24.56 -33.77 -32.57
C ARG A 27 23.93 -32.37 -32.60
N SER A 28 22.71 -32.25 -33.14
CA SER A 28 21.92 -31.02 -33.07
C SER A 28 21.40 -30.69 -31.67
N LEU A 29 21.48 -31.64 -30.73
CA LEU A 29 21.08 -31.46 -29.34
C LEU A 29 22.15 -30.74 -28.49
N ASP A 30 23.39 -30.66 -28.99
CA ASP A 30 24.46 -29.96 -28.27
C ASP A 30 24.26 -28.45 -28.37
N LEU A 31 24.39 -27.79 -27.22
CA LEU A 31 24.21 -26.35 -27.13
C LEU A 31 25.51 -25.65 -27.49
N THR A 32 25.41 -24.69 -28.41
CA THR A 32 26.53 -23.81 -28.75
C THR A 32 26.94 -22.95 -27.55
N THR A 33 28.18 -22.45 -27.55
CA THR A 33 28.66 -21.53 -26.50
C THR A 33 27.74 -20.33 -26.32
N ALA A 34 27.19 -19.79 -27.41
CA ALA A 34 26.25 -18.67 -27.35
C ALA A 34 24.95 -19.04 -26.62
N GLN A 35 24.42 -20.25 -26.83
CA GLN A 35 23.23 -20.74 -26.13
C GLN A 35 23.49 -21.00 -24.65
N TRP A 36 24.68 -21.49 -24.29
CA TRP A 36 25.09 -21.62 -22.88
C TRP A 36 25.16 -20.28 -22.17
N ASN A 37 25.78 -19.28 -22.80
CA ASN A 37 25.86 -17.93 -22.24
C ASN A 37 24.45 -17.31 -22.13
N MET A 38 23.58 -17.52 -23.11
CA MET A 38 22.18 -17.09 -23.05
C MET A 38 21.44 -17.72 -21.87
N ALA A 39 21.64 -19.01 -21.60
CA ALA A 39 21.03 -19.69 -20.45
C ALA A 39 21.54 -19.13 -19.12
N GLU A 40 22.83 -18.80 -19.02
CA GLU A 40 23.45 -18.16 -17.87
C GLU A 40 22.88 -16.75 -17.63
N ASP A 41 22.79 -15.94 -18.69
CA ASP A 41 22.19 -14.60 -18.65
C ASP A 41 20.74 -14.65 -18.14
N ILE A 42 19.92 -15.55 -18.70
CA ILE A 42 18.52 -15.73 -18.27
C ILE A 42 18.46 -16.13 -16.80
N SER A 43 19.31 -17.07 -16.37
CA SER A 43 19.37 -17.53 -14.98
C SER A 43 19.72 -16.39 -14.02
N ASN A 44 20.69 -15.56 -14.38
CA ASN A 44 21.15 -14.44 -13.56
C ASN A 44 20.08 -13.35 -13.43
N VAL A 45 19.32 -13.06 -14.48
CA VAL A 45 18.22 -12.08 -14.44
C VAL A 45 17.03 -12.59 -13.62
N LEU A 46 16.71 -13.89 -13.71
CA LEU A 46 15.56 -14.46 -13.00
C LEU A 46 15.83 -14.77 -11.53
N LYS A 47 17.08 -14.96 -11.12
CA LYS A 47 17.43 -15.33 -9.75
C LYS A 47 16.88 -14.37 -8.69
N PRO A 48 17.01 -13.03 -8.82
CA PRO A 48 16.45 -12.11 -7.85
C PRO A 48 14.91 -12.09 -7.86
N MET A 49 14.27 -12.51 -8.96
CA MET A 49 12.81 -12.68 -9.02
C MET A 49 12.35 -13.85 -8.16
N VAL A 50 13.11 -14.95 -8.12
CA VAL A 50 12.83 -16.09 -7.24
C VAL A 50 12.90 -15.65 -5.78
N THR A 51 13.98 -14.95 -5.38
CA THR A 51 14.12 -14.40 -4.03
C THR A 51 13.00 -13.43 -3.68
N LEU A 52 12.57 -12.57 -4.61
CA LEU A 52 11.41 -11.70 -4.40
C LEU A 52 10.14 -12.50 -4.13
N THR A 53 9.87 -13.56 -4.91
CA THR A 53 8.68 -14.38 -4.71
C THR A 53 8.70 -15.18 -3.40
N GLU A 54 9.88 -15.65 -2.98
CA GLU A 54 10.07 -16.30 -1.68
C GLU A 54 9.73 -15.32 -0.56
N LEU A 55 10.31 -14.12 -0.59
CA LEU A 55 10.08 -13.07 0.39
C LEU A 55 8.61 -12.65 0.46
N LEU A 56 7.93 -12.50 -0.69
CA LEU A 56 6.50 -12.19 -0.73
C LEU A 56 5.61 -13.36 -0.28
N SER A 57 6.14 -14.57 -0.24
CA SER A 57 5.44 -15.76 0.25
C SER A 57 5.66 -16.01 1.74
N GLU A 58 6.55 -15.23 2.39
CA GLU A 58 6.73 -15.28 3.84
C GLU A 58 5.53 -14.64 4.55
N GLU A 59 5.10 -15.26 5.66
CA GLU A 59 3.95 -14.81 6.44
C GLU A 59 4.12 -13.36 6.96
N GLU A 60 5.34 -12.98 7.33
CA GLU A 60 5.65 -11.64 7.86
C GLU A 60 5.58 -10.54 6.79
N ASN A 61 5.74 -10.91 5.51
CA ASN A 61 5.88 -9.99 4.39
C ASN A 61 4.71 -10.05 3.40
N ALA A 62 3.72 -10.91 3.65
CA ALA A 62 2.51 -11.07 2.85
C ALA A 62 1.47 -9.94 3.06
N SER A 63 1.92 -8.68 3.02
CA SER A 63 1.02 -7.51 3.06
C SER A 63 0.90 -6.84 1.69
N LEU A 64 -0.29 -6.27 1.42
CA LEU A 64 -0.56 -5.53 0.19
C LEU A 64 0.39 -4.34 0.01
N SER A 65 0.73 -3.67 1.11
CA SER A 65 1.66 -2.52 1.16
C SER A 65 3.11 -2.91 0.81
N VAL A 66 3.58 -4.05 1.32
CA VAL A 66 4.91 -4.59 1.05
C VAL A 66 5.04 -4.99 -0.42
N THR A 67 3.99 -5.63 -0.96
CA THR A 67 4.04 -6.22 -2.30
C THR A 67 4.36 -5.18 -3.37
N ILE A 68 3.64 -4.06 -3.40
CA ILE A 68 3.87 -3.03 -4.42
C ILE A 68 5.22 -2.33 -4.23
N THR A 69 5.62 -2.12 -2.97
CA THR A 69 6.88 -1.44 -2.65
C THR A 69 8.09 -2.30 -3.01
N MET A 70 8.04 -3.61 -2.73
CA MET A 70 9.09 -4.55 -3.11
C MET A 70 9.18 -4.70 -4.63
N LEU A 71 8.04 -4.77 -5.32
CA LEU A 71 7.99 -4.85 -6.78
C LEU A 71 8.61 -3.61 -7.43
N ALA A 72 8.28 -2.41 -6.94
CA ALA A 72 8.86 -1.17 -7.42
C ALA A 72 10.38 -1.11 -7.18
N ASN A 73 10.85 -1.56 -6.02
CA ASN A 73 12.29 -1.67 -5.73
C ASN A 73 12.98 -2.70 -6.62
N PHE A 74 12.34 -3.83 -6.89
CA PHE A 74 12.85 -4.87 -7.77
C PHE A 74 13.04 -4.35 -9.20
N LYS A 75 12.05 -3.64 -9.75
CA LYS A 75 12.17 -2.97 -11.05
C LYS A 75 13.37 -2.03 -11.09
N ARG A 76 13.50 -1.16 -10.09
CA ARG A 76 14.53 -0.12 -10.04
C ARG A 76 15.95 -0.68 -9.84
N ARG A 77 16.11 -1.74 -9.03
CA ARG A 77 17.44 -2.24 -8.64
C ARG A 77 17.91 -3.43 -9.45
N HIS A 78 17.01 -4.33 -9.85
CA HIS A 78 17.38 -5.60 -10.51
C HIS A 78 17.03 -5.64 -12.00
N LEU A 79 15.97 -4.93 -12.42
CA LEU A 79 15.56 -4.87 -13.82
C LEU A 79 16.01 -3.61 -14.56
N ALA A 80 16.77 -2.72 -13.89
CA ALA A 80 17.42 -1.62 -14.58
C ALA A 80 18.40 -2.15 -15.63
N ILE A 81 18.26 -1.64 -16.85
CA ILE A 81 19.13 -1.98 -17.97
C ILE A 81 20.47 -1.28 -17.74
N ALA A 82 21.54 -2.05 -17.64
CA ALA A 82 22.90 -1.55 -17.57
C ALA A 82 23.56 -1.57 -18.97
N GLU A 83 24.52 -0.69 -19.21
CA GLU A 83 25.24 -0.66 -20.48
C GLU A 83 25.98 -1.97 -20.77
N ASP A 84 26.53 -2.59 -19.71
CA ASP A 84 27.29 -3.84 -19.77
C ASP A 84 26.41 -5.10 -19.90
N ASP A 85 25.08 -4.97 -19.86
CA ASP A 85 24.19 -6.11 -20.01
C ASP A 85 24.29 -6.72 -21.42
N SER A 86 24.23 -8.05 -21.51
CA SER A 86 24.13 -8.75 -22.79
C SER A 86 22.81 -8.41 -23.52
N PRO A 87 22.74 -8.53 -24.85
CA PRO A 87 21.51 -8.29 -25.60
C PRO A 87 20.32 -9.12 -25.08
N THR A 88 20.57 -10.35 -24.64
CA THR A 88 19.58 -11.24 -24.02
C THR A 88 19.10 -10.66 -22.70
N SER A 89 20.00 -10.27 -21.79
CA SER A 89 19.65 -9.67 -20.50
C SER A 89 18.86 -8.39 -20.67
N LYS A 90 19.26 -7.51 -21.60
CA LYS A 90 18.52 -6.26 -21.92
C LYS A 90 17.09 -6.55 -22.37
N SER A 91 16.92 -7.48 -23.32
CA SER A 91 15.60 -7.86 -23.83
C SER A 91 14.73 -8.50 -22.76
N LEU A 92 15.30 -9.40 -21.93
CA LEU A 92 14.58 -10.06 -20.86
C LEU A 92 14.15 -9.09 -19.76
N LYS A 93 15.06 -8.22 -19.29
CA LYS A 93 14.74 -7.19 -18.30
C LYS A 93 13.62 -6.27 -18.80
N ALA A 94 13.70 -5.80 -20.04
CA ALA A 94 12.66 -4.96 -20.66
C ALA A 94 11.31 -5.69 -20.70
N LYS A 95 11.29 -6.95 -21.12
CA LYS A 95 10.06 -7.74 -21.17
C LYS A 95 9.48 -8.01 -19.79
N LEU A 96 10.32 -8.29 -18.79
CA LEU A 96 9.88 -8.47 -17.40
C LEU A 96 9.25 -7.20 -16.83
N VAL A 97 9.85 -6.03 -17.08
CA VAL A 97 9.27 -4.74 -16.67
C VAL A 97 7.90 -4.53 -17.30
N GLU A 98 7.77 -4.78 -18.61
CA GLU A 98 6.51 -4.66 -19.34
C GLU A 98 5.43 -5.60 -18.76
N GLU A 99 5.76 -6.87 -18.53
CA GLU A 99 4.84 -7.87 -17.97
C GLU A 99 4.43 -7.54 -16.53
N ILE A 100 5.36 -7.03 -15.72
CA ILE A 100 5.07 -6.57 -14.36
C ILE A 100 4.09 -5.41 -14.41
N ASP A 101 4.35 -4.40 -15.23
CA ASP A 101 3.51 -3.21 -15.34
C ASP A 101 2.11 -3.56 -15.86
N HIS A 102 2.02 -4.49 -16.79
CA HIS A 102 0.74 -4.99 -17.29
C HIS A 102 -0.04 -5.76 -16.22
N ARG A 103 0.60 -6.71 -15.52
CA ARG A 103 -0.08 -7.57 -14.52
C ARG A 103 -0.56 -6.79 -13.30
N TRP A 104 0.20 -5.78 -12.88
CA TRP A 104 -0.10 -4.96 -11.71
C TRP A 104 -0.80 -3.65 -12.06
N GLN A 105 -1.09 -3.43 -13.35
CA GLN A 105 -1.79 -2.24 -13.85
C GLN A 105 -1.11 -0.93 -13.39
N ILE A 106 0.22 -0.93 -13.30
CA ILE A 106 1.02 0.18 -12.74
C ILE A 106 0.89 1.45 -13.59
N ASN A 107 0.67 1.27 -14.90
CA ASN A 107 0.48 2.36 -15.86
C ASN A 107 -1.00 2.69 -16.10
N ASP A 108 -1.92 2.07 -15.36
CA ASP A 108 -3.35 2.42 -15.45
C ASP A 108 -3.57 3.79 -14.79
N ARG A 109 -4.57 4.53 -15.30
CA ARG A 109 -4.96 5.85 -14.80
C ARG A 109 -5.55 5.81 -13.40
N LEU A 110 -5.95 4.63 -12.94
CA LEU A 110 -6.55 4.40 -11.62
C LEU A 110 -5.55 3.78 -10.65
N PHE A 111 -4.27 3.70 -11.01
CA PHE A 111 -3.26 3.06 -10.17
C PHE A 111 -3.06 3.80 -8.84
N GLU A 112 -3.17 5.12 -8.87
CA GLU A 112 -3.09 6.01 -7.71
C GLU A 112 -4.26 5.76 -6.73
N SER A 113 -5.41 5.32 -7.24
CA SER A 113 -6.57 4.88 -6.45
C SER A 113 -6.59 3.37 -6.16
N SER A 114 -5.56 2.64 -6.56
CA SER A 114 -5.51 1.19 -6.38
C SER A 114 -5.36 0.81 -4.92
N LEU A 115 -5.96 -0.31 -4.53
CA LEU A 115 -5.87 -0.86 -3.18
C LEU A 115 -4.41 -1.04 -2.72
N TYR A 116 -3.48 -1.36 -3.64
CA TYR A 116 -2.08 -1.53 -3.31
C TYR A 116 -1.42 -0.21 -2.87
N ILE A 117 -1.71 0.89 -3.56
CA ILE A 117 -1.19 2.21 -3.24
C ILE A 117 -1.83 2.72 -1.96
N GLN A 118 -3.15 2.57 -1.82
CA GLN A 118 -3.88 2.93 -0.60
C GLN A 118 -3.31 2.20 0.63
N ALA A 119 -3.09 0.89 0.53
CA ALA A 119 -2.48 0.11 1.59
C ALA A 119 -1.04 0.59 1.91
N ALA A 120 -0.28 1.01 0.90
CA ALA A 120 1.09 1.51 1.09
C ALA A 120 1.13 2.93 1.69
N VAL A 121 0.15 3.80 1.41
CA VAL A 121 0.01 5.11 2.07
C VAL A 121 -0.25 4.90 3.56
N VAL A 122 -1.20 4.03 3.90
CA VAL A 122 -1.62 3.78 5.30
C VAL A 122 -0.58 2.95 6.08
N ASP A 123 0.39 2.32 5.40
CA ASP A 123 1.52 1.66 6.06
C ASP A 123 2.60 2.69 6.44
N PRO A 124 2.88 2.91 7.74
CA PRO A 124 3.86 3.92 8.17
C PRO A 124 5.27 3.68 7.62
N ARG A 125 5.59 2.42 7.26
CA ARG A 125 6.90 2.05 6.68
C ARG A 125 7.03 2.49 5.23
N PHE A 126 5.92 2.64 4.50
CA PHE A 126 5.91 2.91 3.06
C PHE A 126 5.17 4.19 2.66
N LYS A 127 4.61 4.93 3.62
CA LYS A 127 3.81 6.15 3.41
C LYS A 127 4.44 7.21 2.49
N LEU A 128 5.77 7.26 2.38
CA LEU A 128 6.48 8.21 1.53
C LEU A 128 6.51 7.83 0.04
N LEU A 129 6.14 6.60 -0.32
CA LEU A 129 6.03 6.11 -1.70
C LEU A 129 7.12 6.65 -2.66
N PRO A 130 8.42 6.40 -2.38
CA PRO A 130 9.54 7.00 -3.13
C PRO A 130 9.66 6.51 -4.58
N PHE A 131 8.83 5.53 -4.96
CA PHE A 131 8.78 4.98 -6.31
C PHE A 131 7.75 5.68 -7.21
N LEU A 132 6.92 6.55 -6.66
CA LEU A 132 5.98 7.39 -7.42
C LEU A 132 6.57 8.78 -7.64
N ASP A 133 6.21 9.38 -8.76
CA ASP A 133 6.42 10.80 -9.00
C ASP A 133 5.60 11.64 -8.01
N ASP A 134 6.08 12.84 -7.68
CA ASP A 134 5.46 13.68 -6.64
C ASP A 134 3.97 13.94 -6.92
N GLY A 135 3.60 14.22 -8.17
CA GLY A 135 2.19 14.43 -8.53
C GLY A 135 1.29 13.20 -8.33
N LYS A 136 1.80 11.99 -8.61
CA LYS A 136 1.06 10.74 -8.37
C LYS A 136 0.95 10.42 -6.90
N ARG A 137 1.98 10.79 -6.14
CA ARG A 137 2.01 10.64 -4.69
C ARG A 137 0.97 11.53 -4.03
N ASP A 138 0.87 12.79 -4.46
CA ASP A 138 -0.13 13.73 -3.97
C ASP A 138 -1.56 13.24 -4.27
N GLU A 139 -1.80 12.70 -5.47
CA GLU A 139 -3.08 12.11 -5.84
C GLU A 139 -3.45 10.92 -4.93
N ALA A 140 -2.49 10.05 -4.62
CA ALA A 140 -2.69 8.94 -3.69
C ALA A 140 -3.07 9.42 -2.28
N TYR A 141 -2.44 10.49 -1.78
CA TYR A 141 -2.79 11.10 -0.49
C TYR A 141 -4.20 11.70 -0.50
N ILE A 142 -4.57 12.41 -1.56
CA ILE A 142 -5.91 12.96 -1.74
C ILE A 142 -6.96 11.84 -1.75
N CYS A 143 -6.71 10.74 -2.45
CA CYS A 143 -7.61 9.59 -2.48
C CYS A 143 -7.87 9.01 -1.09
N ILE A 144 -6.84 8.92 -0.23
CA ILE A 144 -7.01 8.44 1.15
C ILE A 144 -7.78 9.43 2.01
N SER A 145 -7.47 10.73 1.93
CA SER A 145 -8.22 11.75 2.68
C SER A 145 -9.71 11.74 2.31
N GLN A 146 -10.03 11.65 1.01
CA GLN A 146 -11.42 11.52 0.54
C GLN A 146 -12.10 10.23 1.04
N LEU A 147 -11.36 9.13 1.07
CA LEU A 147 -11.88 7.86 1.59
C LEU A 147 -12.17 7.97 3.10
N SER A 148 -11.31 8.64 3.85
CA SER A 148 -11.51 8.95 5.28
C SER A 148 -12.78 9.76 5.50
N ASP A 149 -12.94 10.87 4.75
CA ASP A 149 -14.13 11.72 4.81
C ASP A 149 -15.42 10.94 4.56
N HIS A 150 -15.41 10.06 3.54
CA HIS A 150 -16.56 9.23 3.20
C HIS A 150 -16.90 8.22 4.30
N LEU A 151 -15.90 7.62 4.95
CA LEU A 151 -16.10 6.68 6.05
C LEU A 151 -16.63 7.40 7.30
N ASN A 152 -16.09 8.58 7.63
CA ASN A 152 -16.54 9.41 8.74
C ASN A 152 -17.98 9.90 8.55
N ALA A 153 -18.34 10.31 7.34
CA ALA A 153 -19.71 10.71 7.00
C ALA A 153 -20.70 9.53 7.12
N ALA A 154 -20.29 8.32 6.76
CA ALA A 154 -21.12 7.11 6.88
C ALA A 154 -21.27 6.62 8.34
N GLN A 155 -20.30 6.94 9.21
CA GLN A 155 -20.32 6.57 10.63
C GLN A 155 -21.15 7.50 11.50
N ARG A 156 -21.57 8.67 11.02
CA ARG A 156 -22.43 9.59 11.77
C ARG A 156 -23.86 9.04 11.75
N PRO A 157 -24.40 8.43 12.83
CA PRO A 157 -25.79 8.05 12.85
C PRO A 157 -26.64 9.31 12.67
N GLU A 158 -27.71 9.22 11.88
CA GLU A 158 -28.73 10.26 11.77
C GLU A 158 -29.38 10.52 13.14
N GLN A 159 -28.72 11.32 13.98
CA GLN A 159 -29.32 11.87 15.18
C GLN A 159 -30.07 13.14 14.78
N GLY A 160 -31.39 13.00 14.70
CA GLY A 160 -32.31 14.12 14.94
C GLY A 160 -33.13 14.60 13.75
N GLN A 161 -34.05 13.78 13.24
CA GLN A 161 -35.32 14.30 12.71
C GLN A 161 -36.47 13.87 13.62
N ALA A 162 -36.64 14.61 14.70
CA ALA A 162 -37.87 14.62 15.48
C ALA A 162 -38.27 16.08 15.76
N ALA A 163 -39.11 16.64 14.88
CA ALA A 163 -40.15 17.65 15.12
C ALA A 163 -40.49 18.32 13.77
N GLY A 164 -41.70 18.31 13.23
CA GLY A 164 -42.95 17.72 13.68
C GLY A 164 -44.09 18.18 12.77
N GLU A 165 -45.10 17.35 12.58
CA GLU A 165 -46.44 17.81 12.22
C GLU A 165 -47.46 17.11 13.11
N ARG A 166 -48.31 17.94 13.72
CA ARG A 166 -49.37 17.60 14.65
C ARG A 166 -50.49 16.83 13.94
N ASN A 167 -51.10 15.87 14.62
CA ASN A 167 -52.54 15.93 14.91
C ASN A 167 -53.03 14.90 15.94
N THR A 168 -53.75 15.43 16.97
CA THR A 168 -54.95 14.90 17.67
C THR A 168 -54.84 13.51 18.33
N THR A 169 -55.18 13.22 19.60
CA THR A 169 -56.27 13.70 20.48
C THR A 169 -56.04 13.10 21.90
N SER A 170 -56.47 13.81 22.97
CA SER A 170 -57.03 13.31 24.27
C SER A 170 -56.21 12.32 25.14
N SER A 171 -56.03 12.45 26.46
CA SER A 171 -56.92 12.93 27.53
C SER A 171 -56.12 13.25 28.81
N ASP A 172 -56.78 14.01 29.68
CA ASP A 172 -56.58 14.37 31.10
C ASP A 172 -55.70 13.46 32.00
N GLU A 173 -54.87 14.05 32.87
CA GLU A 173 -55.18 14.23 34.32
C GLU A 173 -54.06 15.00 35.08
N GLU A 174 -54.44 15.54 36.23
CA GLU A 174 -53.84 16.64 37.00
C GLU A 174 -52.45 16.41 37.65
N GLY A 175 -51.75 17.54 37.91
CA GLY A 175 -50.70 17.64 38.92
C GLY A 175 -49.83 18.90 38.78
N GLU A 176 -50.11 19.94 39.58
CA GLU A 176 -49.31 21.18 39.70
C GLU A 176 -48.24 21.09 40.85
N PRO A 177 -47.33 22.06 41.09
CA PRO A 177 -45.90 21.97 40.72
C PRO A 177 -44.91 22.25 41.90
N VAL A 178 -43.60 21.97 41.78
CA VAL A 178 -42.56 22.49 42.72
C VAL A 178 -41.20 22.75 42.01
N PRO A 179 -40.44 23.83 42.34
CA PRO A 179 -39.60 24.56 41.37
C PRO A 179 -38.07 24.31 41.43
N LYS A 180 -37.41 24.70 40.34
CA LYS A 180 -35.95 24.73 40.11
C LYS A 180 -35.29 25.85 40.94
N LYS A 181 -34.21 25.54 41.69
CA LYS A 181 -33.29 26.57 42.24
C LYS A 181 -32.24 26.92 41.17
N GLY A 182 -32.42 28.05 40.49
CA GLY A 182 -31.42 28.64 39.61
C GLY A 182 -30.36 29.40 40.43
N LYS A 183 -29.09 29.24 40.08
CA LYS A 183 -27.99 30.12 40.54
C LYS A 183 -28.30 31.56 40.10
N THR A 184 -28.03 32.52 40.97
CA THR A 184 -28.31 33.95 40.77
C THR A 184 -27.58 34.49 39.53
N ASP A 185 -28.28 35.28 38.71
CA ASP A 185 -27.81 35.91 37.46
C ASP A 185 -26.38 36.43 37.51
N LYS A 186 -25.99 37.06 38.63
CA LYS A 186 -24.65 37.61 38.83
C LYS A 186 -23.52 36.60 38.67
N GLN A 187 -23.77 35.32 38.95
CA GLN A 187 -22.75 34.27 38.84
C GLN A 187 -22.58 33.81 37.38
N ARG A 188 -23.64 33.90 36.56
CA ARG A 188 -23.58 33.64 35.12
C ARG A 188 -22.93 34.81 34.37
N ASP A 189 -23.24 36.04 34.77
CA ASP A 189 -22.63 37.23 34.17
C ASP A 189 -21.11 37.31 34.43
N ILE A 190 -20.65 36.87 35.61
CA ILE A 190 -19.21 36.81 35.93
C ILE A 190 -18.51 35.71 35.12
N GLU A 191 -19.17 34.59 34.86
CA GLU A 191 -18.65 33.49 34.04
C GLU A 191 -18.54 33.91 32.56
N MET A 192 -19.54 34.64 32.04
CA MET A 192 -19.54 35.20 30.69
C MET A 192 -18.51 36.33 30.48
N LEU A 193 -18.10 37.03 31.56
CA LEU A 193 -17.10 38.10 31.48
C LEU A 193 -15.65 37.60 31.64
N LEU A 194 -15.46 36.42 32.22
CA LEU A 194 -14.15 35.77 32.42
C LEU A 194 -13.75 34.90 31.24
N CYS A 195 -14.72 34.28 30.56
CA CYS A 195 -14.52 33.63 29.28
C CYS A 195 -14.65 34.71 28.19
N GLY A 196 -13.51 35.17 27.67
CA GLY A 196 -13.51 35.83 26.36
C GLY A 196 -14.18 34.92 25.35
N GLU A 197 -14.63 35.48 24.23
CA GLU A 197 -15.21 34.74 23.09
C GLU A 197 -14.17 33.74 22.56
N ASP A 198 -13.98 32.63 23.27
CA ASP A 198 -13.59 31.38 22.69
C ASP A 198 -14.81 31.03 21.86
N GLU A 199 -14.74 31.36 20.57
CA GLU A 199 -15.54 30.70 19.58
C GLU A 199 -15.56 29.23 19.98
N GLU A 200 -16.73 28.74 20.37
CA GLU A 200 -16.99 27.31 20.42
C GLU A 200 -16.66 26.84 19.00
N LYS A 201 -15.39 26.45 18.79
CA LYS A 201 -15.01 25.65 17.66
C LYS A 201 -15.85 24.41 17.86
N GLU A 202 -16.95 24.36 17.11
CA GLU A 202 -17.54 23.10 16.72
C GLU A 202 -16.38 22.15 16.49
N ASP A 203 -16.43 21.00 17.15
CA ASP A 203 -15.55 19.86 16.91
C ASP A 203 -15.79 19.38 15.46
N GLN A 204 -15.38 20.21 14.51
CA GLN A 204 -15.11 19.86 13.14
C GLN A 204 -13.82 19.08 13.28
N GLY A 205 -13.95 17.75 13.31
CA GLY A 205 -12.81 16.83 13.27
C GLY A 205 -11.78 17.37 12.29
N ALA A 206 -10.51 17.31 12.67
CA ALA A 206 -9.41 17.87 11.90
C ALA A 206 -9.61 17.58 10.41
N ASP A 207 -9.48 18.60 9.55
CA ASP A 207 -9.64 18.42 8.10
C ASP A 207 -8.81 17.19 7.70
N SER A 208 -9.40 16.19 7.02
CA SER A 208 -8.72 14.92 6.69
C SER A 208 -7.39 15.13 5.95
N LYS A 209 -7.16 16.33 5.41
CA LYS A 209 -5.88 16.79 4.86
C LYS A 209 -4.84 17.18 5.92
N ASP A 210 -5.28 17.83 6.98
CA ASP A 210 -4.43 18.18 8.12
C ASP A 210 -4.01 16.90 8.86
N GLU A 211 -4.92 15.96 9.09
CA GLU A 211 -4.60 14.63 9.66
C GLU A 211 -3.58 13.85 8.80
N MET A 212 -3.77 13.87 7.47
CA MET A 212 -2.83 13.26 6.54
C MET A 212 -1.45 13.92 6.63
N ASN A 213 -1.39 15.24 6.75
CA ASN A 213 -0.12 15.98 6.89
C ASN A 213 0.60 15.62 8.19
N ASP A 214 -0.13 15.55 9.31
CA ASP A 214 0.41 15.13 10.61
C ASP A 214 0.92 13.69 10.55
N TYR A 215 0.17 12.78 9.92
CA TYR A 215 0.60 11.42 9.67
C TYR A 215 1.88 11.35 8.82
N LEU A 216 2.03 12.17 7.79
CA LEU A 216 3.24 12.21 6.96
C LEU A 216 4.47 12.74 7.72
N GLN A 217 4.27 13.64 8.69
CA GLN A 217 5.32 14.18 9.54
C GLN A 217 5.76 13.22 10.66
N ASP A 218 4.95 12.22 11.01
CA ASP A 218 5.35 11.23 12.01
C ASP A 218 6.56 10.40 11.54
N HIS A 219 7.59 10.30 12.39
CA HIS A 219 8.80 9.51 12.14
C HIS A 219 8.96 8.35 13.11
N SER A 220 7.88 7.94 13.79
CA SER A 220 7.87 6.77 14.65
C SER A 220 8.40 5.54 13.90
N LYS A 221 9.52 4.97 14.38
CA LYS A 221 10.14 3.82 13.74
C LYS A 221 9.29 2.59 13.97
N VAL A 222 8.83 1.98 12.88
CA VAL A 222 8.03 0.76 12.90
C VAL A 222 8.94 -0.44 12.69
N ASP A 223 9.54 -0.91 13.78
CA ASP A 223 10.40 -2.10 13.80
C ASP A 223 9.58 -3.42 13.95
N SER A 224 8.26 -3.31 14.18
CA SER A 224 7.31 -4.44 14.36
C SER A 224 6.24 -4.48 13.26
N GLY A 225 5.58 -5.63 13.03
CA GLY A 225 4.52 -5.76 12.02
C GLY A 225 3.38 -4.74 12.16
N LEU A 226 2.71 -4.38 11.04
CA LEU A 226 1.70 -3.32 10.98
C LEU A 226 0.69 -3.37 12.12
N LEU A 227 0.12 -4.56 12.36
CA LEU A 227 -0.91 -4.77 13.36
C LEU A 227 -0.43 -4.43 14.78
N ALA A 228 0.84 -4.71 15.08
CA ALA A 228 1.43 -4.40 16.37
C ALA A 228 1.72 -2.90 16.55
N TRP A 229 1.88 -2.15 15.46
CA TRP A 229 1.98 -0.69 15.51
C TRP A 229 0.60 -0.05 15.72
N TRP A 230 -0.40 -0.46 14.94
CA TRP A 230 -1.76 0.03 15.07
C TRP A 230 -2.34 -0.23 16.47
N GLY A 231 -2.14 -1.44 17.02
CA GLY A 231 -2.60 -1.75 18.39
C GLY A 231 -1.89 -0.97 19.51
N LYS A 232 -0.75 -0.32 19.24
CA LYS A 232 -0.09 0.56 20.22
C LYS A 232 -0.53 2.02 20.11
N ASN A 233 -1.08 2.41 18.96
CA ASN A 233 -1.45 3.79 18.65
C ASN A 233 -2.97 4.01 18.63
N GLU A 234 -3.75 3.03 19.09
CA GLU A 234 -5.22 3.08 19.15
C GLU A 234 -5.75 4.22 20.06
N ASP A 235 -4.95 4.66 21.04
CA ASP A 235 -5.32 5.72 22.00
C ASP A 235 -4.85 7.13 21.61
N SER A 236 -4.17 7.30 20.46
CA SER A 236 -3.60 8.60 20.02
C SER A 236 -4.37 9.27 18.87
N THR A 237 -5.47 8.66 18.43
CA THR A 237 -6.46 9.19 17.48
C THR A 237 -7.78 9.40 18.18
#